data_AF-A0A392Q4Y7-F1
#
_entry.id   AF-A0A392Q4Y7-F1
#
_cell.length_a   1.000
_cell.length_b   1.000
_cell.length_c   1.000
_cell.angle_alpha   90.00
_cell.angle_beta   90.00
_cell.angle_gamma   90.00
#
_symmetry.space_group_name_H-M   'P 1'
#
loop_
_entity.id
_entity.type
_entity.pdbx_description
1 polymer ?
#
loop_
_entity_poly.entity_id
_entity_poly.type
_entity_poly.pdbx_seq_one_letter_code
_entity_poly.pdbx_strand_id
1 'polypeptide(L)'
;TRLHDYIQDSNECAGETFESILGKEKAGRVCCLGRTITPTLLKRNEEIVDIIKRRYSNETTRMAKKLDGLQGLVRCLLKQVNPNLDDGALDNIMENAMEVDNGGSTSTHICMIFIR
;
A
#
# COMPACT_ATOMS: atom_id res chain seq x y z
N THR A 1 17.26 14.08 -19.52
CA THR A 1 18.46 13.69 -20.27
C THR A 1 18.77 12.25 -19.92
N ARG A 2 18.81 11.36 -20.92
CA ARG A 2 18.91 9.91 -20.68
C ARG A 2 20.39 9.59 -20.46
N LEU A 3 20.68 8.75 -19.46
CA LEU A 3 22.03 8.23 -19.18
C LEU A 3 22.75 7.71 -20.44
N HIS A 4 21.95 7.13 -21.34
CA HIS A 4 22.37 6.62 -22.63
C HIS A 4 23.10 7.65 -23.50
N ASP A 5 22.69 8.92 -23.45
CA ASP A 5 23.25 9.97 -24.31
C ASP A 5 24.68 10.36 -23.84
N TYR A 6 24.98 10.22 -22.54
CA TYR A 6 26.32 10.47 -21.99
C TYR A 6 27.31 9.32 -22.22
N ILE A 7 26.82 8.08 -22.24
CA ILE A 7 27.67 6.88 -22.43
C ILE A 7 28.09 6.72 -23.90
N GLN A 8 27.24 7.17 -24.83
CA GLN A 8 27.50 7.02 -26.25
C GLN A 8 28.45 8.10 -26.80
N ASP A 9 28.52 9.27 -26.14
CA ASP A 9 29.37 10.40 -26.53
C ASP A 9 30.72 10.49 -25.78
N SER A 10 30.92 9.71 -24.70
CA SER A 10 32.18 9.75 -23.94
C SER A 10 33.19 8.72 -24.48
N ASN A 11 34.31 9.22 -25.02
CA ASN A 11 35.53 8.42 -25.27
C ASN A 11 36.38 8.28 -23.97
N GLU A 12 35.82 8.70 -22.84
CA GLU A 12 36.42 8.71 -21.50
C GLU A 12 36.17 7.37 -20.79
N CYS A 13 37.07 7.01 -19.87
CA CYS A 13 36.96 5.78 -19.09
C CYS A 13 35.59 5.74 -18.40
N ALA A 14 34.91 4.58 -18.44
CA ALA A 14 33.60 4.40 -17.80
C ALA A 14 33.58 4.91 -16.35
N GLY A 15 34.70 4.79 -15.62
CA GLY A 15 34.83 5.32 -14.27
C GLY A 15 34.67 6.85 -14.16
N GLU A 16 35.21 7.62 -15.10
CA GLU A 16 35.14 9.09 -15.11
C GLU A 16 33.73 9.58 -15.49
N THR A 17 33.09 8.90 -16.44
CA THR A 17 31.69 9.19 -16.79
C THR A 17 30.73 8.83 -15.65
N PHE A 18 30.97 7.72 -14.94
CA PHE A 18 30.20 7.36 -13.74
C PHE A 18 30.35 8.38 -12.61
N GLU A 19 31.57 8.83 -12.31
CA GLU A 19 31.84 9.87 -11.30
C GLU A 19 31.24 11.23 -11.69
N SER A 20 31.19 11.57 -12.98
CA SER A 20 30.54 12.80 -13.47
C SER A 20 29.02 12.77 -13.26
N ILE A 21 28.39 11.60 -13.45
CA ILE A 21 26.94 11.44 -13.36
C ILE A 21 26.47 11.26 -11.90
N LEU A 22 27.19 10.47 -11.11
CA LEU A 22 26.86 10.23 -9.70
C LEU A 22 27.45 11.29 -8.76
N GLY A 23 28.42 12.08 -9.24
CA GLY A 23 29.25 12.94 -8.42
C GLY A 23 30.17 12.11 -7.50
N LYS A 24 30.88 12.82 -6.60
CA LYS A 24 31.74 12.22 -5.56
C LYS A 24 30.93 11.60 -4.42
N GLU A 25 29.90 10.82 -4.75
CA GLU A 25 29.02 10.22 -3.77
C GLU A 25 29.78 9.15 -2.98
N LYS A 26 29.63 9.14 -1.64
CA LYS A 26 30.35 8.20 -0.79
C LYS A 26 29.86 6.78 -1.07
N ALA A 27 30.79 5.82 -1.08
CA ALA A 27 30.48 4.39 -1.20
C ALA A 27 29.31 3.99 -0.30
N GLY A 28 28.32 3.30 -0.87
CA GLY A 28 27.09 2.84 -0.17
C GLY A 28 25.96 3.87 -0.08
N ARG A 29 26.09 5.03 -0.74
CA ARG A 29 25.03 6.03 -0.91
C ARG A 29 24.71 6.16 -2.40
N VAL A 30 23.44 6.32 -2.73
CA VAL A 30 22.99 6.45 -4.13
C VAL A 30 22.07 7.66 -4.25
N CYS A 31 22.35 8.56 -5.18
CA CYS A 31 21.52 9.71 -5.47
C CYS A 31 20.38 9.34 -6.43
N CYS A 32 19.16 9.22 -5.91
CA CYS A 32 17.95 8.98 -6.68
C CYS A 32 17.16 10.29 -6.79
N LEU A 33 16.84 10.72 -8.02
CA LEU A 33 16.08 11.96 -8.28
C LEU A 33 16.67 13.19 -7.57
N GLY A 34 18.01 13.30 -7.56
CA GLY A 34 18.70 14.40 -6.88
C GLY A 34 18.73 14.33 -5.36
N ARG A 35 18.27 13.22 -4.76
CA ARG A 35 18.35 12.96 -3.31
C ARG A 35 19.24 11.77 -3.02
N THR A 36 20.19 11.94 -2.12
CA THR A 36 20.96 10.81 -1.60
C THR A 36 20.08 9.90 -0.74
N ILE A 37 19.94 8.66 -1.19
CA ILE A 37 19.28 7.57 -0.52
C ILE A 37 20.34 6.75 0.22
N THR A 38 20.08 6.49 1.50
CA THR A 38 20.90 5.59 2.32
C THR A 38 20.17 4.26 2.51
N PRO A 39 20.88 3.14 2.70
CA PRO A 39 20.25 1.85 3.02
C PRO A 39 19.31 1.92 4.24
N THR A 40 19.66 2.73 5.23
CA THR A 40 18.82 2.98 6.42
C THR A 40 17.52 3.69 6.10
N LEU A 41 17.50 4.60 5.12
CA LEU A 41 16.30 5.30 4.68
C LEU A 41 15.35 4.34 3.98
N LEU A 42 15.87 3.46 3.12
CA LEU A 42 15.08 2.42 2.45
C LEU A 42 14.42 1.49 3.48
N LYS A 43 15.20 0.98 4.43
CA LYS A 43 14.69 0.13 5.51
C LYS A 43 13.58 0.82 6.32
N ARG A 44 13.77 2.10 6.67
CA ARG A 44 12.76 2.88 7.39
C ARG A 44 11.47 3.04 6.57
N ASN A 45 11.58 3.26 5.27
CA ASN A 45 10.41 3.40 4.40
C ASN A 45 9.63 2.10 4.29
N GLU A 46 10.33 0.96 4.18
CA GLU A 46 9.71 -0.38 4.22
C GLU A 46 8.97 -0.61 5.55
N GLU A 47 9.62 -0.32 6.69
CA GLU A 47 9.02 -0.44 8.02
C GLU A 47 7.74 0.42 8.15
N ILE A 48 7.76 1.66 7.62
CA ILE A 48 6.58 2.54 7.62
C ILE A 48 5.44 1.92 6.81
N VAL A 49 5.72 1.41 5.61
CA VAL A 49 4.71 0.76 4.76
C VAL A 49 4.09 -0.44 5.49
N ASP A 50 4.90 -1.26 6.14
CA ASP A 50 4.44 -2.44 6.88
C ASP A 50 3.59 -2.07 8.09
N ILE A 51 3.99 -1.05 8.86
CA ILE A 51 3.21 -0.53 9.99
C ILE A 51 1.85 -0.03 9.50
N ILE A 52 1.83 0.72 8.39
CA ILE A 52 0.60 1.25 7.80
C ILE A 52 -0.32 0.11 7.38
N LYS A 53 0.18 -0.85 6.59
CA LYS A 53 -0.60 -2.03 6.15
C LYS A 53 -1.18 -2.80 7.32
N ARG A 54 -0.36 -3.07 8.34
CA ARG A 54 -0.81 -3.79 9.55
C ARG A 54 -1.89 -3.01 10.30
N ARG A 55 -1.72 -1.70 10.46
CA ARG A 55 -2.70 -0.85 11.15
C ARG A 55 -4.03 -0.82 10.40
N TYR A 56 -4.02 -0.64 9.08
CA TYR A 56 -5.24 -0.65 8.28
C TYR A 56 -5.93 -2.01 8.31
N SER A 57 -5.18 -3.11 8.22
CA SER A 57 -5.73 -4.46 8.32
C SER A 57 -6.39 -4.72 9.69
N ASN A 58 -5.69 -4.33 10.77
CA ASN A 58 -6.21 -4.47 12.13
C ASN A 58 -7.48 -3.63 12.34
N GLU A 59 -7.50 -2.39 11.86
CA GLU A 59 -8.66 -1.52 11.99
C GLU A 59 -9.85 -2.03 11.18
N THR A 60 -9.62 -2.47 9.95
CA THR A 60 -10.66 -3.09 9.10
C THR A 60 -11.23 -4.34 9.76
N THR A 61 -10.37 -5.19 10.31
CA THR A 61 -10.79 -6.39 11.06
C THR A 61 -11.58 -6.02 12.32
N ARG A 62 -11.17 -4.98 13.04
CA ARG A 62 -11.88 -4.48 14.23
C ARG A 62 -13.27 -3.96 13.86
N MET A 63 -13.38 -3.20 12.78
CA MET A 63 -14.65 -2.70 12.27
C MET A 63 -15.55 -3.84 11.81
N ALA A 64 -15.02 -4.81 11.05
CA ALA A 64 -15.76 -5.99 10.63
C ALA A 64 -16.38 -6.75 11.82
N LYS A 65 -15.61 -6.95 12.90
CA LYS A 65 -16.13 -7.58 14.13
C LYS A 65 -17.24 -6.78 14.81
N LYS A 66 -17.15 -5.45 14.81
CA LYS A 66 -18.20 -4.59 15.36
C LYS A 66 -19.48 -4.67 14.53
N LEU A 67 -19.35 -4.66 13.20
CA LEU A 67 -20.48 -4.80 12.29
C LEU A 67 -21.14 -6.18 12.46
N ASP A 68 -20.36 -7.25 12.51
CA ASP A 68 -20.86 -8.60 12.79
C ASP A 68 -21.64 -8.68 14.11
N GLY A 69 -21.10 -8.08 15.17
CA GLY A 69 -21.81 -7.98 16.46
C GLY A 69 -23.13 -7.20 16.39
N LEU A 70 -23.16 -6.08 15.66
CA LEU A 70 -24.39 -5.30 15.44
C LEU A 70 -25.40 -6.07 14.59
N GLN A 71 -24.93 -6.77 13.55
CA GLN A 71 -25.74 -7.66 12.74
C GLN A 71 -26.36 -8.78 13.58
N GLY A 72 -25.60 -9.39 14.49
CA GLY A 72 -26.12 -10.35 15.46
C GLY A 72 -27.21 -9.77 16.35
N LEU A 73 -27.03 -8.55 16.87
CA LEU A 73 -28.04 -7.87 17.70
C LEU A 73 -29.34 -7.60 16.92
N VAL A 74 -29.24 -7.08 15.70
CA VAL A 74 -30.40 -6.80 14.84
C VAL A 74 -31.14 -8.09 14.51
N ARG A 75 -30.42 -9.17 14.18
CA ARG A 75 -30.98 -10.52 13.98
C ARG A 75 -31.78 -10.99 15.20
N CYS A 76 -31.21 -10.85 16.39
CA CYS A 76 -31.90 -11.20 17.64
C CYS A 76 -33.18 -10.38 17.86
N LEU A 77 -33.14 -9.06 17.62
CA LEU A 77 -34.30 -8.19 17.76
C LEU A 77 -35.42 -8.54 16.76
N LEU A 78 -35.07 -8.79 15.50
CA LEU A 78 -36.04 -9.16 14.46
C LEU A 78 -36.73 -10.49 14.78
N LYS A 79 -35.99 -11.49 15.27
CA LYS A 79 -36.58 -12.76 15.74
C LYS A 79 -37.45 -12.59 16.98
N GLN A 80 -37.13 -11.67 17.89
CA GLN A 80 -38.01 -11.39 19.04
C GLN A 80 -39.34 -10.75 18.61
N VAL A 81 -39.30 -9.83 17.65
CA VAL A 81 -40.50 -9.17 17.12
C VAL A 81 -41.33 -10.13 16.25
N ASN A 82 -40.67 -10.99 15.49
CA ASN A 82 -41.32 -11.99 14.66
C ASN A 82 -40.61 -13.36 14.80
N PRO A 83 -41.05 -14.20 15.75
CA PRO A 83 -40.43 -15.52 15.98
C PRO A 83 -40.54 -16.49 14.80
N ASN A 84 -41.50 -16.27 13.90
CA ASN A 84 -41.72 -17.08 12.69
C ASN A 84 -40.96 -16.55 11.48
N LEU A 85 -40.13 -15.51 11.64
CA LEU A 85 -39.30 -14.99 10.57
C LEU A 85 -38.29 -16.06 10.13
N ASP A 86 -38.39 -16.43 8.86
CA ASP A 86 -37.47 -17.37 8.23
C ASP A 86 -36.03 -16.83 8.22
N ASP A 87 -35.06 -17.70 8.48
CA ASP A 87 -33.64 -17.34 8.56
C ASP A 87 -33.09 -16.88 7.20
N GLY A 88 -33.57 -17.45 6.09
CA GLY A 88 -33.16 -17.03 4.74
C GLY A 88 -33.69 -15.64 4.37
N ALA A 89 -34.94 -15.34 4.74
CA ALA A 89 -35.48 -13.99 4.61
C ALA A 89 -34.70 -12.97 5.45
N LEU A 90 -34.26 -13.37 6.63
CA LEU A 90 -33.44 -12.53 7.50
C LEU A 90 -32.06 -12.25 6.90
N ASP A 91 -31.38 -13.26 6.36
CA ASP A 91 -30.08 -13.10 5.70
C ASP A 91 -30.16 -12.14 4.50
N ASN A 92 -31.20 -12.27 3.67
CA ASN A 92 -31.44 -11.36 2.55
C ASN A 92 -31.65 -9.90 3.00
N ILE A 93 -32.38 -9.66 4.10
CA ILE A 93 -32.53 -8.31 4.66
C ILE A 93 -31.18 -7.75 5.12
N MET A 94 -30.35 -8.57 5.76
CA MET A 94 -29.04 -8.13 6.24
C MET A 94 -28.07 -7.81 5.09
N GLU A 95 -28.08 -8.62 4.03
CA GLU A 95 -27.23 -8.45 2.85
C GLU A 95 -27.57 -7.15 2.10
N ASN A 96 -28.86 -6.90 1.85
CA ASN A 96 -29.30 -5.68 1.15
C ASN A 96 -29.08 -4.40 1.96
N ALA A 97 -29.04 -4.48 3.29
CA ALA A 97 -28.76 -3.32 4.15
C ALA A 97 -27.27 -2.89 4.11
N MET A 98 -26.38 -3.71 3.56
CA MET A 98 -24.93 -3.50 3.58
C MET A 98 -24.31 -3.19 2.20
N GLU A 99 -25.07 -2.73 1.20
CA GLU A 99 -24.48 -2.23 -0.06
C GLU A 99 -23.52 -1.05 0.23
N VAL A 100 -22.23 -1.24 -0.09
CA VAL A 100 -21.16 -0.24 0.10
C VAL A 100 -20.71 0.26 -1.27
N ASP A 101 -20.85 1.57 -1.51
CA ASP A 101 -20.31 2.24 -2.70
C ASP A 101 -18.78 2.07 -2.79
N ASN A 102 -18.33 1.32 -3.80
CA ASN A 102 -16.91 1.00 -4.01
C ASN A 102 -16.15 2.16 -4.68
N GLY A 103 -15.73 3.14 -3.87
CA GLY A 103 -14.79 4.19 -4.30
C GLY A 103 -13.33 3.72 -4.23
N GLY A 104 -12.86 2.97 -5.24
CA GLY A 104 -11.49 2.44 -5.30
C GLY A 104 -10.43 3.54 -5.46
N SER A 105 -9.50 3.64 -4.51
CA SER A 105 -8.27 4.44 -4.66
C SER A 105 -7.10 3.54 -5.07
N THR A 106 -6.67 3.65 -6.32
CA THR A 106 -5.50 2.94 -6.87
C THR A 106 -4.22 3.54 -6.30
N SER A 107 -3.52 2.77 -5.48
CA SER A 107 -2.17 3.10 -5.00
C SER A 107 -1.18 2.98 -6.16
N THR A 108 -0.70 4.10 -6.67
CA THR A 108 0.38 4.18 -7.65
C THR A 108 1.67 3.59 -7.09
N HIS A 109 2.06 2.42 -7.61
CA HIS A 109 3.37 1.82 -7.39
C HIS A 109 4.47 2.77 -7.91
N ILE A 110 5.29 3.30 -7.01
CA ILE A 110 6.54 3.99 -7.37
C ILE A 110 7.52 2.90 -7.82
N CYS A 111 7.85 2.92 -9.10
CA CYS A 111 8.82 2.03 -9.73
C CYS A 111 10.19 2.26 -9.09
N MET A 112 10.62 1.35 -8.21
CA MET A 112 12.01 1.25 -7.79
C MET A 112 12.77 0.58 -8.92
N ILE A 113 13.50 1.37 -9.71
CA ILE A 113 14.46 0.85 -10.69
C ILE A 113 15.61 0.24 -9.88
N PHE A 114 15.57 -1.08 -9.72
CA PHE A 114 16.68 -1.88 -9.25
C PHE A 114 17.73 -1.92 -10.38
N ILE A 115 18.85 -1.21 -10.20
CA ILE A 115 20.04 -1.50 -11.00
C ILE A 115 20.77 -2.63 -10.27
N ARG A 116 20.78 -3.77 -10.98
CA ARG A 116 21.34 -5.10 -10.73
C ARG A 116 22.45 -5.24 -9.68
#